data_AF-A0A7S2V8I9-F1
#
_entry.id   AF-A0A7S2V8I9-F1
#
_cell.length_a   1.000
_cell.length_b   1.000
_cell.length_c   1.000
_cell.angle_alpha   90.00
_cell.angle_beta   90.00
_cell.angle_gamma   90.00
#
_symmetry.space_group_name_H-M   'P 1'
#
loop_
_entity.id
_entity.type
_entity.pdbx_description
1 polymer ?
#
loop_
_entity_poly.entity_id
_entity_poly.type
_entity_poly.pdbx_seq_one_letter_code
_entity_poly.pdbx_strand_id
1 'polypeptide(L)'
;PAAFHDIHKGFIRAVDSRSGDAMDQSGTTATVMLVKSDAVIVASLGDSRAVLATRSNGMLDGIQLTKDHTAADPEEKQSVEEKGGFVAIRNGMARVNGSLVVTRSIGDQGLSSFLSQTPDVFPFSRKELLARCGDLNEDKVVPCFIILASDGLWDTVNNKEAVQMVEEVV
;
A
#
# COMPACT_ATOMS: atom_id res chain seq x y z
N PRO A 1 -2.45 -0.13 13.90
CA PRO A 1 -3.00 -1.52 13.82
C PRO A 1 -4.44 -1.66 14.31
N ALA A 2 -4.77 -1.27 15.57
CA ALA A 2 -6.11 -1.46 16.15
C ALA A 2 -7.26 -0.91 15.27
N ALA A 3 -7.12 0.31 14.75
CA ALA A 3 -8.12 0.93 13.87
C ALA A 3 -8.45 0.09 12.61
N PHE A 4 -7.45 -0.56 11.99
CA PHE A 4 -7.67 -1.40 10.81
C PHE A 4 -8.47 -2.65 11.17
N HIS A 5 -8.16 -3.28 12.32
CA HIS A 5 -8.94 -4.42 12.82
C HIS A 5 -10.37 -4.02 13.20
N ASP A 6 -10.56 -2.86 13.80
CA ASP A 6 -11.90 -2.37 14.18
C ASP A 6 -12.74 -2.07 12.94
N ILE A 7 -12.14 -1.47 11.90
CA ILE A 7 -12.78 -1.27 10.60
C ILE A 7 -13.13 -2.62 9.97
N HIS A 8 -12.21 -3.58 9.95
CA HIS A 8 -12.48 -4.93 9.44
C HIS A 8 -13.64 -5.60 10.17
N LYS A 9 -13.64 -5.61 11.51
CA LYS A 9 -14.74 -6.17 12.30
C LYS A 9 -16.06 -5.45 12.03
N GLY A 10 -16.02 -4.12 11.89
CA GLY A 10 -17.18 -3.31 11.54
C GLY A 10 -17.73 -3.67 10.16
N PHE A 11 -16.83 -3.88 9.19
CA PHE A 11 -17.18 -4.30 7.83
C PHE A 11 -17.84 -5.68 7.82
N ILE A 12 -17.25 -6.68 8.45
CA ILE A 12 -17.82 -8.04 8.52
C ILE A 12 -19.22 -8.02 9.16
N ARG A 13 -19.39 -7.29 10.26
CA ARG A 13 -20.73 -7.13 10.88
C ARG A 13 -21.75 -6.49 9.94
N ALA A 14 -21.32 -5.53 9.12
CA ALA A 14 -22.20 -4.88 8.15
C ALA A 14 -22.58 -5.84 7.01
N VAL A 15 -21.63 -6.66 6.55
CA VAL A 15 -21.88 -7.72 5.56
C VAL A 15 -22.82 -8.78 6.10
N ASP A 16 -22.54 -9.36 7.27
CA ASP A 16 -23.40 -10.37 7.92
C ASP A 16 -24.84 -9.89 8.16
N SER A 17 -25.02 -8.57 8.37
CA SER A 17 -26.35 -7.97 8.56
C SER A 17 -27.17 -7.83 7.26
N ARG A 18 -26.55 -8.05 6.10
CA ARG A 18 -27.18 -7.94 4.77
C ARG A 18 -27.17 -9.30 4.09
N SER A 19 -28.35 -9.88 3.87
CA SER A 19 -28.47 -11.17 3.19
C SER A 19 -28.10 -11.07 1.71
N GLY A 20 -26.86 -11.44 1.32
CA GLY A 20 -26.46 -11.58 -0.07
C GLY A 20 -24.98 -11.94 -0.30
N ASP A 21 -24.73 -13.06 -0.99
CA ASP A 21 -23.40 -13.66 -1.25
C ASP A 21 -22.37 -12.72 -1.92
N ALA A 22 -22.81 -11.65 -2.58
CA ALA A 22 -21.93 -10.74 -3.31
C ALA A 22 -21.04 -9.88 -2.39
N MET A 23 -21.44 -9.65 -1.14
CA MET A 23 -20.66 -8.82 -0.20
C MET A 23 -19.55 -9.59 0.51
N ASP A 24 -19.60 -10.92 0.55
CA ASP A 24 -18.58 -11.77 1.17
C ASP A 24 -17.24 -11.73 0.43
N GLN A 25 -17.27 -11.35 -0.85
CA GLN A 25 -16.10 -11.17 -1.71
C GLN A 25 -15.66 -9.71 -1.82
N SER A 26 -16.35 -8.79 -1.13
CA SER A 26 -15.96 -7.39 -1.14
C SER A 26 -14.84 -7.15 -0.14
N GLY A 27 -13.79 -6.50 -0.60
CA GLY A 27 -12.63 -6.12 0.21
C GLY A 27 -11.99 -4.85 -0.29
N THR A 28 -11.05 -4.32 0.49
CA THR A 28 -10.34 -3.10 0.17
C THR A 28 -8.93 -3.09 0.74
N THR A 29 -8.02 -2.43 0.03
CA THR A 29 -6.68 -2.07 0.50
C THR A 29 -6.73 -0.71 1.19
N ALA A 30 -5.73 -0.40 2.00
CA ALA A 30 -5.68 0.87 2.71
C ALA A 30 -4.24 1.31 2.94
N THR A 31 -3.88 2.43 2.31
CA THR A 31 -2.61 3.15 2.56
C THR A 31 -2.94 4.51 3.12
N VAL A 32 -2.58 4.72 4.39
CA VAL A 32 -2.96 5.91 5.18
C VAL A 32 -1.69 6.59 5.67
N MET A 33 -1.59 7.91 5.45
CA MET A 33 -0.47 8.72 5.93
C MET A 33 -0.95 9.73 6.97
N LEU A 34 -0.30 9.72 8.13
CA LEU A 34 -0.47 10.73 9.18
C LEU A 34 0.74 11.65 9.21
N VAL A 35 0.52 12.94 8.99
CA VAL A 35 1.56 13.97 9.02
C VAL A 35 1.46 14.76 10.32
N LYS A 36 2.55 14.76 11.09
CA LYS A 36 2.73 15.55 12.31
C LYS A 36 3.78 16.64 12.08
N SER A 37 4.02 17.47 13.10
CA SER A 37 5.04 18.52 13.05
C SER A 37 6.44 17.97 12.78
N ASP A 38 6.78 16.84 13.40
CA ASP A 38 8.13 16.26 13.47
C ASP A 38 8.23 14.84 12.87
N ALA A 39 7.11 14.22 12.53
CA ALA A 39 7.05 12.85 12.04
C ALA A 39 6.02 12.67 10.93
N VAL A 40 6.26 11.69 10.06
CA VAL A 40 5.32 11.16 9.09
C VAL A 40 5.19 9.68 9.33
N ILE A 41 3.97 9.18 9.46
CA ILE A 41 3.70 7.77 9.69
C ILE A 41 2.84 7.27 8.54
N VAL A 42 3.29 6.24 7.83
CA VAL A 42 2.51 5.59 6.78
C VAL A 42 2.11 4.20 7.28
N ALA A 43 0.82 3.90 7.26
CA ALA A 43 0.31 2.55 7.51
C ALA A 43 -0.24 1.99 6.20
N SER A 44 0.24 0.83 5.76
CA SER A 44 -0.17 0.20 4.51
C SER A 44 -0.68 -1.22 4.73
N LEU A 45 -1.73 -1.57 3.99
CA LEU A 45 -2.36 -2.88 3.95
C LEU A 45 -2.88 -3.12 2.53
N GLY A 46 -2.35 -4.14 1.86
CA GLY A 46 -2.57 -4.40 0.43
C GLY A 46 -1.42 -3.87 -0.44
N ASP A 47 -1.72 -3.54 -1.70
CA ASP A 47 -0.77 -3.16 -2.76
C ASP A 47 -0.90 -1.68 -3.21
N SER A 48 -1.71 -0.89 -2.51
CA SER A 48 -1.62 0.57 -2.61
C SER A 48 -0.29 1.05 -2.04
N ARG A 49 0.35 2.00 -2.72
CA ARG A 49 1.75 2.37 -2.44
C ARG A 49 1.90 3.86 -2.12
N ALA A 50 2.82 4.16 -1.20
CA ALA A 50 3.33 5.51 -0.97
C ALA A 50 4.74 5.67 -1.54
N VAL A 51 4.99 6.74 -2.30
CA VAL A 51 6.28 7.01 -2.97
C VAL A 51 6.74 8.42 -2.66
N LEU A 52 7.94 8.57 -2.11
CA LEU A 52 8.61 9.85 -1.88
C LEU A 52 9.34 10.31 -3.14
N ALA A 53 9.10 11.55 -3.55
CA ALA A 53 9.91 12.24 -4.53
C ALA A 53 11.27 12.61 -3.92
N THR A 54 12.34 12.18 -4.56
CA THR A 54 13.72 12.48 -4.14
C THR A 54 14.51 13.09 -5.28
N ARG A 55 15.49 13.94 -4.95
CA ARG A 55 16.37 14.52 -5.96
C ARG A 55 17.82 14.33 -5.56
N SER A 56 18.59 13.73 -6.47
CA SER A 56 20.03 13.54 -6.31
C SER A 56 20.73 13.99 -7.59
N ASN A 57 21.75 14.85 -7.47
CA ASN A 57 22.51 15.39 -8.60
C ASN A 57 21.63 15.99 -9.73
N GLY A 58 20.54 16.68 -9.35
CA GLY A 58 19.59 17.26 -10.30
C GLY A 58 18.60 16.28 -10.93
N MET A 59 18.73 14.97 -10.69
CA MET A 59 17.83 13.95 -11.21
C MET A 59 16.73 13.61 -10.19
N LEU A 60 15.49 13.55 -10.67
CA LEU A 60 14.33 13.15 -9.90
C LEU A 60 14.19 11.62 -9.88
N ASP A 61 13.87 11.07 -8.71
CA ASP A 61 13.67 9.64 -8.50
C ASP A 61 12.55 9.38 -7.47
N GLY A 62 11.95 8.20 -7.52
CA GLY A 62 10.82 7.80 -6.66
C GLY A 62 11.20 6.67 -5.71
N ILE A 63 11.29 6.98 -4.40
CA ILE A 63 11.57 5.98 -3.36
C ILE A 63 10.26 5.52 -2.74
N GLN A 64 9.97 4.22 -2.87
CA GLN A 64 8.83 3.60 -2.22
C GLN A 64 8.99 3.57 -0.69
N LEU A 65 7.98 4.09 0.01
CA LEU A 65 7.95 4.20 1.48
C LEU A 65 7.21 3.04 2.15
N THR A 66 6.48 2.23 1.39
CA THR A 66 5.64 1.11 1.87
C THR A 66 6.06 -0.20 1.23
N LYS A 67 5.80 -1.34 1.86
CA LYS A 67 5.88 -2.65 1.21
C LYS A 67 4.53 -2.97 0.54
N ASP A 68 4.55 -3.50 -0.68
CA ASP A 68 3.33 -4.00 -1.32
C ASP A 68 3.08 -5.42 -0.86
N HIS A 69 1.86 -5.70 -0.40
CA HIS A 69 1.51 -6.99 0.18
C HIS A 69 0.79 -7.87 -0.85
N THR A 70 1.57 -8.47 -1.74
CA THR A 70 1.07 -9.32 -2.83
C THR A 70 1.49 -10.78 -2.63
N ALA A 71 0.73 -11.71 -3.22
CA ALA A 71 1.04 -13.13 -3.16
C ALA A 71 2.34 -13.51 -3.91
N ALA A 72 2.92 -12.57 -4.66
CA ALA A 72 4.22 -12.74 -5.30
C ALA A 72 5.40 -12.46 -4.35
N ASP A 73 5.17 -11.71 -3.26
CA ASP A 73 6.18 -11.48 -2.23
C ASP A 73 6.44 -12.78 -1.43
N PRO A 74 7.70 -13.22 -1.30
CA PRO A 74 8.00 -14.49 -0.62
C PRO A 74 7.56 -14.55 0.84
N GLU A 75 7.68 -13.45 1.59
CA GLU A 75 7.29 -13.42 3.01
C GLU A 75 5.76 -13.44 3.15
N GLU A 76 5.06 -12.68 2.30
CA GLU A 76 3.59 -12.69 2.27
C GLU A 76 3.03 -14.05 1.82
N LYS A 77 3.65 -14.67 0.81
CA LYS A 77 3.31 -16.04 0.38
C LYS A 77 3.47 -17.02 1.54
N GLN A 78 4.59 -16.97 2.26
CA GLN A 78 4.81 -17.83 3.42
C GLN A 78 3.72 -17.61 4.48
N SER A 79 3.36 -16.36 4.77
CA SER A 79 2.29 -16.06 5.74
C SER A 79 0.94 -16.66 5.33
N VAL A 80 0.60 -16.67 4.03
CA VAL A 80 -0.63 -17.29 3.52
C VAL A 80 -0.60 -18.81 3.71
N GLU A 81 0.54 -19.44 3.40
CA GLU A 81 0.72 -20.90 3.51
C GLU A 81 0.69 -21.36 4.97
N GLU A 82 1.29 -20.60 5.90
CA GLU A 82 1.23 -20.87 7.35
C GLU A 82 -0.19 -20.79 7.93
N LYS A 83 -1.07 -19.99 7.31
CA LYS A 83 -2.50 -19.91 7.65
C LYS A 83 -3.36 -21.00 6.97
N GLY A 84 -2.73 -21.95 6.27
CA GLY A 84 -3.40 -23.05 5.58
C GLY A 84 -3.99 -22.67 4.21
N GLY A 85 -3.65 -21.50 3.68
CA GLY A 85 -3.94 -21.13 2.29
C GLY A 85 -2.89 -21.67 1.33
N PHE A 86 -3.03 -21.35 0.05
CA PHE A 86 -2.00 -21.60 -0.97
C PHE A 86 -1.91 -20.44 -1.95
N VAL A 87 -0.78 -20.33 -2.64
CA VAL A 87 -0.61 -19.37 -3.74
C VAL A 87 -0.56 -20.11 -5.07
N ALA A 88 -1.43 -19.73 -6.00
CA ALA A 88 -1.46 -20.26 -7.37
C ALA A 88 -1.22 -19.16 -8.40
N ILE A 89 -0.49 -19.50 -9.46
CA ILE A 89 -0.31 -18.59 -10.61
C ILE A 89 -1.52 -18.72 -11.53
N ARG A 90 -2.23 -17.61 -11.78
CA ARG A 90 -3.31 -17.52 -12.78
C ARG A 90 -3.14 -16.25 -13.61
N ASN A 91 -3.22 -16.39 -14.93
CA ASN A 91 -3.01 -15.30 -15.87
C ASN A 91 -1.70 -14.54 -15.61
N GLY A 92 -0.62 -15.28 -15.29
CA GLY A 92 0.70 -14.71 -15.00
C GLY A 92 0.85 -14.07 -13.61
N MET A 93 -0.20 -14.00 -12.79
CA MET A 93 -0.16 -13.37 -11.46
C MET A 93 -0.31 -14.41 -10.34
N ALA A 94 0.45 -14.23 -9.27
CA ALA A 94 0.30 -14.98 -8.03
C ALA A 94 -1.00 -14.57 -7.32
N ARG A 95 -1.78 -15.56 -6.88
CA ARG A 95 -3.07 -15.32 -6.20
C ARG A 95 -3.28 -16.26 -5.02
N VAL A 96 -3.71 -15.70 -3.89
CA VAL A 96 -4.19 -16.41 -2.69
C VAL A 96 -5.40 -17.25 -3.05
N ASN A 97 -5.30 -18.55 -2.80
CA ASN A 97 -6.25 -19.59 -3.18
C ASN A 97 -6.73 -19.45 -4.64
N GLY A 98 -5.85 -18.98 -5.53
CA GLY A 98 -6.15 -18.75 -6.94
C GLY A 98 -7.13 -17.60 -7.23
N SER A 99 -7.46 -16.76 -6.24
CA SER A 99 -8.51 -15.74 -6.34
C SER A 99 -7.97 -14.32 -6.20
N LEU A 100 -7.30 -13.98 -5.09
CA LEU A 100 -6.92 -12.60 -4.75
C LEU A 100 -5.42 -12.35 -4.90
N VAL A 101 -5.01 -11.23 -5.48
CA VAL A 101 -3.58 -10.90 -5.66
C VAL A 101 -2.95 -10.44 -4.35
N VAL A 102 -3.67 -9.65 -3.55
CA VAL A 102 -3.19 -9.15 -2.25
C VAL A 102 -3.29 -10.22 -1.15
N THR A 103 -2.37 -10.16 -0.20
CA THR A 103 -2.32 -11.02 0.99
C THR A 103 -2.85 -10.33 2.24
N ARG A 104 -3.11 -9.03 2.16
CA ARG A 104 -3.63 -8.22 3.25
C ARG A 104 -4.76 -7.33 2.76
N SER A 105 -5.91 -7.40 3.42
CA SER A 105 -7.10 -6.63 3.06
C SER A 105 -8.06 -6.44 4.24
N ILE A 106 -8.91 -5.43 4.13
CA ILE A 106 -10.09 -5.24 4.99
C ILE A 106 -11.27 -5.83 4.22
N GLY A 107 -12.14 -6.61 4.87
CA GLY A 107 -13.16 -7.40 4.17
C GLY A 107 -12.61 -8.74 3.66
N ASP A 108 -12.98 -9.10 2.42
CA ASP A 108 -12.68 -10.39 1.78
C ASP A 108 -13.02 -11.58 2.69
N GLN A 109 -14.23 -11.58 3.26
CA GLN A 109 -14.68 -12.53 4.28
C GLN A 109 -14.37 -13.99 3.90
N GLY A 110 -14.65 -14.38 2.64
CA GLY A 110 -14.40 -15.73 2.14
C GLY A 110 -12.92 -16.16 2.11
N LEU A 111 -11.97 -15.22 2.16
CA LEU A 111 -10.52 -15.49 2.19
C LEU A 111 -9.84 -14.97 3.47
N SER A 112 -10.58 -14.25 4.32
CA SER A 112 -10.05 -13.52 5.48
C SER A 112 -9.18 -14.37 6.42
N SER A 113 -9.45 -15.67 6.54
CA SER A 113 -8.66 -16.62 7.33
C SER A 113 -7.23 -16.82 6.82
N PHE A 114 -6.99 -16.59 5.53
CA PHE A 114 -5.69 -16.71 4.86
C PHE A 114 -4.98 -15.36 4.70
N LEU A 115 -5.70 -14.26 4.88
CA LEU A 115 -5.19 -12.89 4.72
C LEU A 115 -4.77 -12.29 6.06
N SER A 116 -4.02 -11.20 6.04
CA SER A 116 -3.74 -10.39 7.24
C SER A 116 -4.56 -9.11 7.24
N GLN A 117 -5.12 -8.76 8.39
CA GLN A 117 -5.77 -7.45 8.61
C GLN A 117 -4.82 -6.48 9.35
N THR A 118 -3.57 -6.90 9.57
CA THR A 118 -2.56 -6.09 10.26
C THR A 118 -1.80 -5.26 9.23
N PRO A 119 -1.84 -3.93 9.30
CA PRO A 119 -1.06 -3.09 8.41
C PRO A 119 0.42 -3.10 8.84
N ASP A 120 1.31 -2.97 7.87
CA ASP A 120 2.67 -2.54 8.14
C ASP A 120 2.68 -1.05 8.45
N VAL A 121 3.49 -0.63 9.42
CA VAL A 121 3.57 0.76 9.87
C VAL A 121 5.01 1.25 9.71
N PHE A 122 5.17 2.28 8.90
CA PHE A 122 6.44 2.88 8.51
C PHE A 122 6.55 4.27 9.14
N PRO A 123 7.24 4.41 10.28
CA PRO A 123 7.51 5.71 10.90
C PRO A 123 8.74 6.36 10.26
N PHE A 124 8.61 7.63 9.90
CA PHE A 124 9.71 8.46 9.41
C PHE A 124 9.79 9.74 10.21
N SER A 125 11.01 10.20 10.50
CA SER A 125 11.18 11.57 10.99
C SER A 125 11.02 12.55 9.82
N ARG A 126 10.46 13.73 10.09
CA ARG A 126 10.37 14.78 9.06
C ARG A 126 11.75 15.17 8.53
N LYS A 127 12.76 15.20 9.42
CA LYS A 127 14.15 15.47 9.06
C LYS A 127 14.71 14.45 8.07
N GLU A 128 14.44 13.16 8.30
CA GLU A 128 14.88 12.08 7.42
C GLU A 128 14.27 12.20 6.03
N LEU A 129 12.95 12.42 5.94
CA LEU A 129 12.28 12.57 4.64
C LEU A 129 12.82 13.81 3.90
N LEU A 130 12.94 14.95 4.60
CA LEU A 130 13.49 16.17 4.01
C LEU A 130 14.94 16.00 3.54
N ALA A 131 15.76 15.26 4.28
CA ALA A 131 17.13 14.96 3.85
C ALA A 131 17.17 14.13 2.55
N ARG A 132 16.18 13.25 2.34
CA ARG A 132 16.04 12.46 1.10
C ARG A 132 15.50 13.28 -0.07
N CYS A 133 14.80 14.39 0.19
CA CYS A 133 14.30 15.29 -0.86
C CYS A 133 15.43 15.96 -1.67
N GLY A 134 16.67 15.94 -1.17
CA GLY A 134 17.82 16.63 -1.78
C GLY A 134 17.90 18.09 -1.36
N ASP A 135 18.70 18.88 -2.07
CA ASP A 135 18.98 20.27 -1.70
C ASP A 135 17.70 21.12 -1.78
N LEU A 136 17.15 21.54 -0.64
CA LEU A 136 15.96 22.40 -0.60
C LEU A 136 16.31 23.89 -0.80
N ASN A 137 17.60 24.20 -0.96
CA ASN A 137 18.10 25.56 -1.11
C ASN A 137 18.18 25.97 -2.58
N GLU A 138 17.03 26.16 -3.21
CA GLU A 138 16.89 27.00 -4.42
C GLU A 138 15.39 27.15 -4.74
N ASP A 139 15.06 28.16 -5.54
CA ASP A 139 13.74 28.40 -6.16
C ASP A 139 13.32 27.22 -7.06
N LYS A 140 13.14 26.05 -6.46
CA LYS A 140 12.74 24.84 -7.17
C LYS A 140 11.27 24.95 -7.51
N VAL A 141 10.98 24.77 -8.79
CA VAL A 141 9.63 24.71 -9.34
C VAL A 141 8.81 23.61 -8.64
N VAL A 142 9.46 22.49 -8.28
CA VAL A 142 8.77 21.32 -7.70
C VAL A 142 9.15 21.10 -6.24
N PRO A 143 8.18 21.11 -5.30
CA PRO A 143 8.43 20.86 -3.88
C PRO A 143 8.74 19.37 -3.61
N CYS A 144 9.22 19.05 -2.41
CA CYS A 144 9.25 17.66 -1.98
C CYS A 144 7.84 17.16 -1.66
N PHE A 145 7.43 16.06 -2.27
CA PHE A 145 6.09 15.49 -2.11
C PHE A 145 6.12 13.96 -1.97
N ILE A 146 4.99 13.42 -1.53
CA ILE A 146 4.74 11.99 -1.44
C ILE A 146 3.47 11.70 -2.24
N ILE A 147 3.53 10.72 -3.14
CA ILE A 147 2.38 10.21 -3.89
C ILE A 147 1.78 9.04 -3.10
N LEU A 148 0.48 9.08 -2.82
CA LEU A 148 -0.29 7.92 -2.39
C LEU A 148 -1.25 7.57 -3.53
N ALA A 149 -1.19 6.34 -4.02
CA ALA A 149 -2.10 5.86 -5.06
C ALA A 149 -2.36 4.36 -4.93
N SER A 150 -3.42 3.90 -5.59
CA SER A 150 -3.74 2.48 -5.72
C SER A 150 -2.95 1.82 -6.86
N ASP A 151 -3.00 0.50 -6.90
CA ASP A 151 -2.51 -0.37 -7.98
C ASP A 151 -2.91 0.10 -9.39
N GLY A 152 -4.11 0.67 -9.57
CA GLY A 152 -4.54 1.25 -10.85
C GLY A 152 -3.56 2.27 -11.46
N LEU A 153 -2.75 2.96 -10.64
CA LEU A 153 -1.59 3.73 -11.14
C LEU A 153 -0.35 2.85 -11.26
N TRP A 154 0.03 2.16 -10.17
CA TRP A 154 1.32 1.49 -10.02
C TRP A 154 1.52 0.26 -10.92
N ASP A 155 0.44 -0.31 -11.45
CA ASP A 155 0.47 -1.39 -12.44
C ASP A 155 0.92 -0.89 -13.82
N THR A 156 0.83 0.41 -14.07
CA THR A 156 1.10 1.01 -15.39
C THR A 156 2.26 2.00 -15.40
N VAL A 157 2.62 2.54 -14.24
CA VAL A 157 3.65 3.58 -14.09
C VAL A 157 4.61 3.20 -12.97
N ASN A 158 5.91 3.23 -13.24
CA ASN A 158 6.90 2.97 -12.20
C ASN A 158 7.10 4.20 -11.28
N ASN A 159 7.71 3.99 -10.12
CA ASN A 159 7.85 5.04 -9.09
C ASN A 159 8.54 6.31 -9.63
N LYS A 160 9.57 6.16 -10.47
CA LYS A 160 10.32 7.29 -11.03
C LYS A 160 9.48 8.04 -12.05
N GLU A 161 8.83 7.34 -12.97
CA GLU A 161 7.94 7.93 -13.97
C GLU A 161 6.81 8.71 -13.30
N ALA A 162 6.19 8.16 -12.25
CA ALA A 162 5.10 8.83 -11.53
C ALA A 162 5.54 10.17 -10.93
N VAL A 163 6.75 10.20 -10.33
CA VAL A 163 7.31 11.41 -9.75
C VAL A 163 7.69 12.44 -10.84
N GLN A 164 8.18 11.99 -12.00
CA GLN A 164 8.47 12.84 -13.15
C GLN A 164 7.21 13.45 -13.77
N MET A 165 6.12 12.69 -13.87
CA MET A 165 4.83 13.20 -14.36
C MET A 165 4.28 14.33 -13.48
N VAL A 166 4.47 14.25 -12.15
CA VAL A 166 4.07 15.33 -11.25
C VAL A 166 4.91 16.59 -11.48
N GLU A 167 6.21 16.46 -11.78
CA GLU A 167 7.08 17.60 -12.09
C GLU A 167 6.64 18.37 -13.35
N GLU A 168 6.04 17.72 -14.34
CA GLU A 168 5.58 18.40 -15.56
C GLU A 168 4.35 19.29 -15.35
N VAL A 169 3.62 19.11 -14.24
CA VAL A 169 2.32 19.74 -13.97
C VAL A 169 2.43 20.88 -12.94
N VAL A 170 3.50 20.90 -12.15
CA VAL A 170 3.72 21.85 -11.04
C VAL A 170 4.71 22.93 -11.47
#